data_AF-A0A5N6F2S0-F1
#
_entry.id   AF-A0A5N6F2S0-F1
#
_cell.length_a   1.000
_cell.length_b   1.000
_cell.length_c   1.000
_cell.angle_alpha   90.00
_cell.angle_beta   90.00
_cell.angle_gamma   90.00
#
_symmetry.space_group_name_H-M   'P 1'
#
loop_
_entity.id
_entity.type
_entity.pdbx_description
1 polymer ?
#
loop_
_entity_poly.entity_id
_entity_poly.type
_entity_poly.pdbx_seq_one_letter_code
_entity_poly.pdbx_strand_id
1 'polypeptide(L)'
;MGIPAEEMSEEWTNDPKQLERFFYPGSGEAHLAQCHGLRGIEILLMGTPESGETQYMSKSGGRYYWGDLMIDYSFEITKPKTFPAILRALATDGDTGLKYRKLKQVEAFEMEPREQMMVEEEEEEGLFVPYNPDASSESNK
;
A
#
# COMPACT_ATOMS: atom_id res chain seq x y z
N MET A 1 -10.41 17.45 -14.74
CA MET A 1 -10.58 16.73 -16.01
C MET A 1 -10.86 15.28 -15.65
N GLY A 2 -12.08 14.80 -15.87
CA GLY A 2 -12.45 13.42 -15.54
C GLY A 2 -11.88 12.45 -16.57
N ILE A 3 -11.36 11.32 -16.11
CA ILE A 3 -10.84 10.25 -16.96
C ILE A 3 -12.05 9.40 -17.39
N PRO A 4 -12.26 9.13 -18.69
CA PRO A 4 -13.31 8.23 -19.12
C PRO A 4 -13.00 6.81 -18.61
N ALA A 5 -13.97 6.19 -17.93
CA ALA A 5 -13.83 4.87 -17.30
C ALA A 5 -13.46 3.75 -18.30
N GLU A 6 -13.72 3.94 -19.60
CA GLU A 6 -13.45 2.96 -20.67
C GLU A 6 -11.95 2.73 -20.97
N GLU A 7 -11.05 3.62 -20.53
CA GLU A 7 -9.59 3.40 -20.67
C GLU A 7 -8.95 2.81 -19.40
N MET A 8 -9.73 2.56 -18.33
CA MET A 8 -9.23 2.08 -17.05
C MET A 8 -9.51 0.59 -16.87
N SER A 9 -8.49 -0.17 -16.46
CA SER A 9 -8.68 -1.56 -16.00
C SER A 9 -9.55 -1.59 -14.74
N GLU A 10 -10.32 -2.67 -14.58
CA GLU A 10 -11.18 -2.92 -13.41
C GLU A 10 -10.41 -2.90 -12.07
N GLU A 11 -9.10 -3.08 -12.13
CA GLU A 11 -8.20 -3.09 -10.98
C GLU A 11 -7.85 -1.69 -10.45
N TRP A 12 -8.20 -0.63 -11.19
CA TRP A 12 -7.86 0.76 -10.84
C TRP A 12 -9.12 1.59 -10.62
N THR A 13 -9.07 2.47 -9.62
CA THR A 13 -10.12 3.46 -9.33
C THR A 13 -9.58 4.89 -9.37
N ASN A 14 -10.42 5.81 -9.80
CA ASN A 14 -10.23 7.26 -9.72
C ASN A 14 -11.31 7.93 -8.86
N ASP A 15 -12.08 7.15 -8.08
CA ASP A 15 -13.12 7.67 -7.18
C ASP A 15 -12.46 8.57 -6.12
N PRO A 16 -12.74 9.89 -6.10
CA PRO A 16 -12.13 10.81 -5.15
C PRO A 16 -12.28 10.37 -3.69
N LYS A 17 -13.41 9.74 -3.33
CA LYS A 17 -13.64 9.28 -1.95
C LYS A 17 -12.66 8.18 -1.53
N GLN A 18 -12.27 7.32 -2.47
CA GLN A 18 -11.28 6.28 -2.20
C GLN A 18 -9.88 6.88 -2.13
N LEU A 19 -9.55 7.81 -3.03
CA LEU A 19 -8.24 8.46 -3.03
C LEU A 19 -8.01 9.28 -1.74
N GLU A 20 -9.01 10.06 -1.31
CA GLU A 20 -8.94 10.90 -0.11
C GLU A 20 -8.78 10.10 1.19
N ARG A 21 -9.15 8.81 1.21
CA ARG A 21 -9.00 7.95 2.38
C ARG A 21 -7.53 7.71 2.76
N PHE A 22 -6.66 7.64 1.76
CA PHE A 22 -5.23 7.36 1.93
C PHE A 22 -4.38 8.62 1.74
N PHE A 23 -4.85 9.56 0.92
CA PHE A 23 -4.13 10.79 0.61
C PHE A 23 -4.91 12.02 1.05
N TYR A 24 -4.47 12.58 2.18
CA TYR A 24 -4.95 13.84 2.70
C TYR A 24 -3.76 14.63 3.30
N PRO A 25 -3.89 15.96 3.49
CA PRO A 25 -2.83 16.74 4.13
C PRO A 25 -2.44 16.16 5.50
N GLY A 26 -1.18 15.72 5.62
CA GLY A 26 -0.67 15.08 6.84
C GLY A 26 -0.73 13.55 6.86
N SER A 27 -1.24 12.88 5.80
CA SER A 27 -1.13 11.43 5.70
C SER A 27 0.33 10.97 5.53
N GLY A 28 0.60 9.70 5.87
CA GLY A 28 1.94 9.13 5.77
C GLY A 28 2.49 9.18 4.35
N GLU A 29 1.62 8.98 3.36
CA GLU A 29 1.97 9.01 1.94
C GLU A 29 2.21 10.43 1.44
N ALA A 30 1.45 11.41 1.95
CA ALA A 30 1.72 12.82 1.69
C ALA A 30 3.07 13.25 2.29
N HIS A 31 3.44 12.70 3.44
CA HIS A 31 4.76 12.91 4.04
C HIS A 31 5.88 12.19 3.26
N LEU A 32 5.69 10.92 2.89
CA LEU A 32 6.64 10.14 2.09
C LEU A 32 6.97 10.84 0.76
N ALA A 33 5.94 11.31 0.07
CA ALA A 33 6.09 12.14 -1.11
C ALA A 33 6.99 13.36 -0.87
N GLN A 34 6.81 14.03 0.27
CA GLN A 34 7.61 15.18 0.63
C GLN A 34 9.07 14.80 0.92
N CYS A 35 9.31 13.66 1.56
CA CYS A 35 10.66 13.11 1.75
C CYS A 35 11.36 12.77 0.45
N HIS A 36 10.63 12.60 -0.65
CA HIS A 36 11.16 12.46 -2.02
C HIS A 36 11.19 13.77 -2.82
N GLY A 37 10.92 14.90 -2.18
CA GLY A 37 10.98 16.24 -2.80
C GLY A 37 9.78 16.55 -3.69
N LEU A 38 8.74 15.72 -3.62
CA LEU A 38 7.49 15.97 -4.33
C LEU A 38 6.67 16.96 -3.50
N ARG A 39 6.13 17.98 -4.18
CA ARG A 39 5.28 19.01 -3.57
C ARG A 39 4.05 19.19 -4.45
N GLY A 40 2.89 19.49 -3.84
CA GLY A 40 1.63 19.60 -4.56
C GLY A 40 1.26 18.32 -5.31
N ILE A 41 1.34 17.17 -4.63
CA ILE A 41 0.93 15.89 -5.18
C ILE A 41 -0.59 15.87 -5.37
N GLU A 42 -1.03 15.40 -6.53
CA GLU A 42 -2.39 15.02 -6.84
C GLU A 42 -2.41 13.51 -7.12
N ILE A 43 -3.24 12.75 -6.40
CA ILE A 43 -3.46 11.34 -6.72
C ILE A 43 -4.45 11.24 -7.87
N LEU A 44 -4.08 10.44 -8.86
CA LEU A 44 -4.88 10.23 -10.05
C LEU A 44 -5.60 8.90 -9.98
N LEU A 45 -4.88 7.85 -9.57
CA LEU A 45 -5.37 6.47 -9.56
C LEU A 45 -4.89 5.72 -8.33
N MET A 46 -5.66 4.72 -7.93
CA MET A 46 -5.30 3.75 -6.90
C MET A 46 -5.82 2.37 -7.26
N GLY A 47 -5.15 1.32 -6.79
CA GLY A 47 -5.70 -0.03 -6.83
C GLY A 47 -7.02 -0.12 -6.07
N THR A 48 -7.96 -0.90 -6.59
CA THR A 48 -9.23 -1.16 -5.90
C THR A 48 -9.01 -2.04 -4.67
N PRO A 49 -9.73 -1.82 -3.55
CA PRO A 49 -9.65 -2.71 -2.40
C PRO A 49 -9.95 -4.18 -2.75
N GLU A 50 -10.80 -4.40 -3.74
CA GLU A 50 -11.21 -5.72 -4.23
C GLU A 50 -10.10 -6.45 -4.99
N SER A 51 -9.21 -5.73 -5.70
CA SER A 51 -8.04 -6.34 -6.35
C SER A 51 -6.94 -6.68 -5.36
N GLY A 52 -6.95 -6.04 -4.17
CA GLY A 52 -5.88 -6.16 -3.19
C GLY A 52 -4.62 -5.39 -3.58
N GLU A 53 -4.64 -4.66 -4.69
CA GLU A 53 -3.50 -3.87 -5.17
C GLU A 53 -3.32 -2.61 -4.31
N THR A 54 -2.13 -2.45 -3.74
CA THR A 54 -1.77 -1.30 -2.88
C THR A 54 -1.08 -0.18 -3.65
N GLN A 55 -1.10 -0.27 -4.97
CA GLN A 55 -0.40 0.64 -5.86
C GLN A 55 -1.21 1.91 -6.11
N TYR A 56 -0.53 3.03 -6.30
CA TYR A 56 -1.15 4.29 -6.65
C TYR A 56 -0.32 5.07 -7.68
N MET A 57 -1.01 5.92 -8.43
CA MET A 57 -0.40 6.83 -9.37
C MET A 57 -0.71 8.27 -9.00
N SER A 58 0.33 9.10 -9.04
CA SER A 58 0.26 10.49 -8.64
C SER A 58 0.91 11.41 -9.66
N LYS A 59 0.63 12.71 -9.53
CA LYS A 59 1.16 13.77 -10.39
C LYS A 59 1.71 14.91 -9.54
N SER A 60 2.87 15.41 -9.95
CA SER A 60 3.47 16.63 -9.38
C SER A 60 4.36 17.29 -10.43
N GLY A 61 4.34 18.62 -10.50
CA GLY A 61 5.20 19.38 -11.41
C GLY A 61 5.12 18.96 -12.89
N GLY A 62 3.96 18.47 -13.34
CA GLY A 62 3.75 18.00 -14.72
C GLY A 62 4.33 16.61 -15.03
N ARG A 63 4.84 15.89 -14.03
CA ARG A 63 5.32 14.50 -14.13
C ARG A 63 4.38 13.54 -13.41
N TYR A 64 4.51 12.27 -13.75
CA TYR A 64 3.74 11.17 -13.17
C TYR A 64 4.64 10.27 -12.35
N TYR A 65 4.09 9.78 -11.25
CA TYR A 65 4.80 8.98 -10.28
C TYR A 65 3.98 7.76 -9.92
N TRP A 66 4.66 6.67 -9.65
CA TRP A 66 4.11 5.44 -9.13
C TRP A 66 4.62 5.27 -7.69
N GLY A 67 3.74 4.79 -6.83
CA GLY A 67 4.08 4.38 -5.48
C GLY A 67 3.18 3.24 -5.04
N ASP A 68 3.48 2.70 -3.88
CA ASP A 68 2.71 1.64 -3.27
C ASP A 68 2.60 1.90 -1.77
N LEU A 69 1.42 1.67 -1.20
CA LEU A 69 1.11 2.00 0.20
C LEU A 69 1.92 1.17 1.21
N MET A 70 2.55 0.07 0.78
CA MET A 70 3.31 -0.84 1.63
C MET A 70 4.81 -0.60 1.59
N ILE A 71 5.31 0.34 0.76
CA ILE A 71 6.74 0.61 0.61
C ILE A 71 7.08 2.10 0.65
N ASP A 72 8.24 2.42 1.21
CA ASP A 72 8.73 3.80 1.31
C ASP A 72 9.47 4.27 0.05
N TYR A 73 9.09 3.76 -1.13
CA TYR A 73 9.73 4.11 -2.39
C TYR A 73 8.77 4.78 -3.36
N SER A 74 9.17 5.97 -3.82
CA SER A 74 8.52 6.65 -4.95
C SER A 74 9.32 6.49 -6.24
N PHE A 75 8.60 6.27 -7.35
CA PHE A 75 9.19 6.10 -8.67
C PHE A 75 8.61 7.11 -9.65
N GLU A 76 9.47 7.79 -10.42
CA GLU A 76 9.02 8.61 -11.55
C GLU A 76 8.77 7.73 -12.77
N ILE A 77 7.61 7.88 -13.39
CA ILE A 77 7.29 7.25 -14.68
C ILE A 77 7.98 8.09 -15.77
N THR A 78 9.07 7.56 -16.30
CA THR A 78 9.89 8.23 -17.33
C THR A 78 9.36 8.00 -18.75
N LYS A 79 8.68 6.86 -18.97
CA LYS A 79 7.94 6.55 -20.20
C LYS A 79 6.74 5.66 -19.89
N PRO A 80 5.59 5.88 -20.57
CA PRO A 80 5.28 7.05 -21.38
C PRO A 80 5.07 8.32 -20.53
N LYS A 81 5.15 9.52 -21.15
CA LYS A 81 5.17 10.81 -20.42
C LYS A 81 3.80 11.47 -20.26
N THR A 82 2.77 10.94 -20.90
CA THR A 82 1.43 11.54 -20.91
C THR A 82 0.45 10.59 -20.26
N PHE A 83 -0.46 11.11 -19.44
CA PHE A 83 -1.40 10.29 -18.69
C PHE A 83 -2.20 9.28 -19.56
N PRO A 84 -2.81 9.66 -20.71
CA PRO A 84 -3.55 8.68 -21.52
C PRO A 84 -2.68 7.57 -22.09
N ALA A 85 -1.40 7.87 -22.40
CA ALA A 85 -0.48 6.84 -22.86
C ALA A 85 -0.05 5.91 -21.71
N ILE A 86 0.01 6.41 -20.47
CA ILE A 86 0.27 5.59 -19.29
C ILE A 86 -0.90 4.63 -19.05
N LEU A 87 -2.14 5.12 -19.12
CA LEU A 87 -3.33 4.27 -19.00
C LEU A 87 -3.34 3.16 -20.05
N ARG A 88 -3.10 3.51 -21.32
CA ARG A 88 -3.03 2.52 -22.40
C ARG A 88 -1.92 1.49 -22.19
N ALA A 89 -0.75 1.91 -21.70
CA ALA A 89 0.34 0.99 -21.39
C ALA A 89 -0.03 0.04 -20.26
N LEU A 90 -0.65 0.53 -19.18
CA LEU A 90 -1.15 -0.30 -18.09
C LEU A 90 -2.22 -1.29 -18.56
N ALA A 91 -3.17 -0.84 -19.37
CA ALA A 91 -4.25 -1.69 -19.89
C ALA A 91 -3.76 -2.79 -20.86
N THR A 92 -2.63 -2.56 -21.56
CA THR A 92 -2.10 -3.49 -22.57
C THR A 92 -1.05 -4.43 -22.00
N ASP A 93 -0.10 -3.88 -21.25
CA ASP A 93 1.14 -4.54 -20.85
C ASP A 93 1.34 -4.56 -19.32
N GLY A 94 0.36 -4.05 -18.55
CA GLY A 94 0.48 -3.91 -17.10
C GLY A 94 1.63 -2.97 -16.70
N ASP A 95 2.24 -3.26 -15.55
CA ASP A 95 3.39 -2.53 -15.02
C ASP A 95 4.62 -2.58 -15.95
N THR A 96 4.79 -3.68 -16.70
CA THR A 96 5.90 -3.87 -17.64
C THR A 96 5.88 -2.90 -18.83
N GLY A 97 4.72 -2.31 -19.12
CA GLY A 97 4.55 -1.26 -20.13
C GLY A 97 5.15 0.09 -19.72
N LEU A 98 5.54 0.25 -18.47
CA LEU A 98 6.06 1.49 -17.90
C LEU A 98 7.56 1.43 -17.64
N LYS A 99 8.24 2.57 -17.78
CA LYS A 99 9.64 2.73 -17.40
C LYS A 99 9.79 3.66 -16.23
N TYR A 100 10.42 3.17 -15.18
CA TYR A 100 10.54 3.89 -13.92
C TYR A 100 11.96 4.40 -13.68
N ARG A 101 12.05 5.46 -12.88
CA ARG A 101 13.26 5.88 -12.20
C ARG A 101 12.95 6.06 -10.72
N LYS A 102 13.61 5.27 -9.86
CA LYS A 102 13.49 5.42 -8.41
C LYS A 102 13.94 6.82 -7.99
N LEU A 103 13.13 7.49 -7.19
CA LEU A 103 13.49 8.78 -6.61
C LEU A 103 14.43 8.57 -5.44
N LYS A 104 15.39 9.49 -5.31
CA LYS A 104 16.19 9.58 -4.09
C LYS A 104 15.35 10.24 -3.01
N GLN A 105 15.59 9.84 -1.78
CA GLN A 105 15.08 10.54 -0.62
C GLN A 105 15.92 11.80 -0.41
N VAL A 106 15.27 12.94 -0.19
CA VAL A 106 15.88 14.25 0.10
C VAL A 106 15.81 14.61 1.57
N GLU A 107 14.85 14.08 2.32
CA GLU A 107 14.73 14.24 3.78
C GLU A 107 14.58 12.87 4.43
N ALA A 108 15.27 12.65 5.55
CA ALA A 108 15.14 11.42 6.31
C ALA A 108 13.70 11.24 6.79
N PHE A 109 13.14 10.07 6.53
CA PHE A 109 11.82 9.67 7.01
C PHE A 109 12.05 9.15 8.43
N GLU A 110 11.82 10.00 9.42
CA GLU A 110 11.82 9.57 10.81
C GLU A 110 10.54 8.75 11.03
N MET A 111 10.64 7.43 10.84
CA MET A 111 9.70 6.54 11.49
C MET A 111 9.96 6.68 12.99
N GLU A 112 9.10 7.43 13.68
CA GLU A 112 8.84 7.11 15.08
C GLU A 112 8.61 5.60 15.12
N PRO A 113 9.42 4.81 15.84
CA PRO A 113 9.21 3.39 15.94
C PRO A 113 7.77 3.26 16.42
N ARG A 114 6.90 2.63 15.62
CA ARG A 114 5.68 2.10 16.19
C ARG A 114 6.20 1.11 17.22
N GLU A 115 6.24 1.53 18.48
CA GLU A 115 6.46 0.63 19.58
C GLU A 115 5.49 -0.49 19.31
N GLN A 116 6.03 -1.66 18.96
CA GLN A 116 5.27 -2.87 18.96
C GLN A 116 4.85 -2.97 20.42
N MET A 117 3.65 -2.49 20.71
CA MET A 117 2.98 -2.77 21.96
C MET A 117 2.72 -4.27 21.87
N MET A 118 3.77 -5.04 22.23
CA MET A 118 3.66 -6.41 22.63
C MET A 118 2.63 -6.35 23.74
N VAL A 119 1.38 -6.62 23.40
CA VAL A 119 0.48 -7.20 24.38
C VAL A 119 1.22 -8.47 24.76
N GLU A 120 1.90 -8.43 25.91
CA GLU A 120 2.18 -9.65 26.66
C GLU A 120 0.80 -10.29 26.80
N GLU A 121 0.51 -11.28 25.94
CA GLU A 121 -0.56 -12.21 26.24
C GLU A 121 -0.14 -12.80 27.59
N GLU A 122 -0.84 -12.34 28.64
CA GLU A 122 -0.82 -13.01 29.93
C GLU A 122 -1.03 -14.49 29.64
N GLU A 123 -0.01 -15.29 29.97
CA GLU A 123 -0.11 -16.74 30.00
C GLU A 123 -1.25 -17.10 30.96
N GLU A 124 -2.48 -17.19 30.45
CA GLU A 124 -3.56 -17.82 31.17
C GLU A 124 -3.20 -19.31 31.24
N GLU A 125 -2.80 -19.76 32.43
CA GLU A 125 -2.40 -21.13 32.74
C GLU A 125 -3.47 -22.14 32.29
N GLY A 126 -3.33 -22.61 31.05
CA GLY A 126 -4.01 -23.79 30.56
C GLY A 126 -3.40 -25.02 31.22
N LEU A 127 -4.00 -25.45 32.33
CA LEU A 127 -3.78 -26.74 32.99
C LEU A 127 -3.60 -27.89 31.97
N PHE A 128 -2.35 -28.20 31.65
CA PHE A 128 -2.01 -29.43 30.93
C PHE A 128 -2.09 -30.59 31.93
N VAL A 129 -3.22 -31.30 31.93
CA VAL A 129 -3.32 -32.59 32.61
C VAL A 129 -2.83 -33.66 31.63
N PRO A 130 -1.66 -34.29 31.85
CA PRO A 130 -1.25 -35.40 31.00
C PRO A 130 -2.19 -36.58 31.22
N TYR A 131 -2.86 -37.01 30.15
CA TYR A 131 -3.65 -38.24 30.12
C TYR A 131 -2.72 -39.43 30.38
N ASN A 132 -2.90 -40.10 31.52
CA ASN A 132 -2.14 -41.29 31.88
C ASN A 132 -2.97 -42.55 31.54
N PRO A 133 -2.61 -43.33 30.51
CA PRO A 133 -3.37 -44.51 30.11
C PRO A 133 -3.25 -45.71 31.07
N ASP A 134 -2.45 -45.62 32.15
CA ASP A 134 -2.22 -46.72 33.12
C ASP A 134 -2.94 -46.53 34.48
N ALA A 135 -3.97 -45.69 34.55
CA ALA A 135 -4.84 -45.65 35.73
C ALA A 135 -5.73 -46.91 35.77
N SER A 136 -5.22 -47.98 36.39
CA SER A 136 -5.96 -49.19 36.73
C SER A 136 -7.24 -48.81 37.48
N SER A 137 -8.39 -49.18 36.91
CA SER A 137 -9.70 -49.08 37.55
C SER A 137 -9.80 -50.10 38.69
N GLU A 138 -9.19 -49.81 39.84
CA GLU A 138 -9.54 -50.47 41.09
C GLU A 138 -10.59 -49.62 41.82
N SER A 139 -11.85 -50.02 41.68
CA SER A 139 -12.84 -49.75 42.73
C SER A 139 -13.49 -51.07 43.09
N ASN A 140 -12.94 -51.66 44.15
CA ASN A 140 -13.39 -52.88 44.79
C ASN A 140 -14.40 -52.51 45.89
N LYS A 141 -15.56 -53.16 45.83
CA LYS A 141 -16.56 -53.45 46.88
C LYS A 141 -17.52 -52.37 47.35
#